data_AF-A0A8J6TPB8-F1
#
_entry.id   AF-A0A8J6TPB8-F1
#
_cell.length_a   1.000
_cell.length_b   1.000
_cell.length_c   1.000
_cell.angle_alpha   90.00
_cell.angle_beta   90.00
_cell.angle_gamma   90.00
#
_symmetry.space_group_name_H-M   'P 1'
#
loop_
_entity.id
_entity.type
_entity.pdbx_description
1 polymer ?
#
loop_
_entity_poly.entity_id
_entity_poly.type
_entity_poly.pdbx_seq_one_letter_code
_entity_poly.pdbx_strand_id
1 'polypeptide(L)'
;MNTETVRLNITIPKDLAQALSRFAGPRKRSLFIVEAVKQRIEQKEKEELKKKLEEGYQAAAKESLAITKEFEVADLEGWDEY
;
A
#
# COMPACT_ATOMS: atom_id res chain seq x y z
N MET A 1 4.27 26.44 -4.74
CA MET A 1 3.84 25.59 -3.62
C MET A 1 4.88 25.73 -2.53
N ASN A 2 4.52 26.28 -1.37
CA ASN A 2 5.45 26.36 -0.23
C ASN A 2 5.76 24.93 0.22
N THR A 3 6.96 24.45 -0.07
CA THR A 3 7.47 23.21 0.53
C THR A 3 7.85 23.54 1.97
N GLU A 4 6.89 23.41 2.89
CA GLU A 4 7.18 23.41 4.32
C GLU A 4 8.06 22.19 4.60
N THR A 5 9.35 22.44 4.78
CA THR A 5 10.34 21.41 5.10
C THR A 5 10.65 21.50 6.59
N VAL A 6 10.52 20.38 7.30
CA VAL A 6 10.87 20.29 8.72
C VAL A 6 12.25 19.67 8.84
N ARG A 7 13.19 20.37 9.50
CA ARG A 7 14.52 19.84 9.79
C ARG A 7 14.44 18.92 11.01
N LEU A 8 14.77 17.65 10.80
CA LEU A 8 14.84 16.63 11.85
C LEU A 8 16.30 16.24 12.12
N ASN A 9 16.66 16.14 13.40
CA ASN A 9 17.94 15.56 13.81
C ASN A 9 17.72 14.11 14.19
N ILE A 10 18.31 13.18 13.45
CA ILE A 10 18.15 11.73 13.66
C ILE A 10 19.51 11.07 13.88
N THR A 11 19.54 10.11 14.79
CA THR A 11 20.73 9.28 15.03
C THR A 11 20.62 8.02 14.18
N ILE A 12 21.66 7.76 13.39
CA ILE A 12 21.72 6.61 12.50
C ILE A 12 23.00 5.82 12.82
N PRO A 13 22.95 4.48 12.83
CA PRO A 13 24.13 3.63 12.91
C PRO A 13 25.19 4.01 11.86
N LYS A 14 26.47 3.90 12.25
CA LYS A 14 27.61 4.37 11.43
C LYS A 14 27.73 3.61 10.11
N ASP A 15 27.52 2.31 10.15
CA ASP A 15 27.44 1.39 9.01
C ASP A 15 26.33 1.82 8.04
N LEU A 16 25.15 2.15 8.54
CA LEU A 16 24.02 2.59 7.72
C LEU A 16 24.27 3.98 7.12
N ALA A 17 24.92 4.90 7.85
CA ALA A 17 25.33 6.19 7.31
C ALA A 17 26.37 6.06 6.19
N GLN A 18 27.28 5.08 6.29
CA GLN A 18 28.23 4.75 5.22
C GLN A 18 27.49 4.15 4.01
N ALA A 19 26.60 3.19 4.22
CA ALA A 19 25.78 2.62 3.14
C ALA A 19 24.97 3.69 2.42
N LEU A 20 24.28 4.56 3.17
CA LEU A 20 23.53 5.70 2.62
C LEU A 20 24.44 6.60 1.76
N SER A 21 25.66 6.86 2.22
CA SER A 21 26.63 7.66 1.45
C SER A 21 27.06 6.98 0.15
N ARG A 22 27.19 5.65 0.15
CA ARG A 22 27.53 4.86 -1.05
C ARG A 22 26.39 4.83 -2.05
N PHE A 23 25.14 4.63 -1.61
CA PHE A 23 23.98 4.48 -2.49
C PHE A 23 23.41 5.82 -2.99
N ALA A 24 23.32 6.83 -2.12
CA ALA A 24 22.72 8.11 -2.51
C ALA A 24 23.68 8.98 -3.34
N GLY A 25 24.99 8.82 -3.17
CA GLY A 25 25.99 9.73 -3.71
C GLY A 25 26.05 11.08 -2.97
N PRO A 26 26.97 11.97 -3.35
CA PRO A 26 27.19 13.24 -2.66
C PRO A 26 25.97 14.16 -2.75
N ARG A 27 25.63 14.83 -1.64
CA ARG A 27 24.51 15.79 -1.48
C ARG A 27 23.09 15.25 -1.67
N LYS A 28 22.89 13.96 -1.96
CA LYS A 28 21.55 13.36 -2.13
C LYS A 28 21.06 12.51 -0.96
N ARG A 29 21.78 12.51 0.17
CA ARG A 29 21.43 11.72 1.37
C ARG A 29 20.02 12.03 1.89
N SER A 30 19.67 13.31 1.99
CA SER A 30 18.34 13.72 2.46
C SER A 30 17.24 13.25 1.51
N LEU A 31 17.43 13.41 0.21
CA LEU A 31 16.48 12.94 -0.81
C LEU A 31 16.25 11.43 -0.71
N PHE A 32 17.33 10.65 -0.60
CA PHE A 32 17.24 9.21 -0.46
C PHE A 32 16.50 8.78 0.83
N ILE A 33 16.75 9.46 1.95
CA ILE A 33 16.01 9.20 3.21
C ILE A 33 14.52 9.49 3.01
N VAL A 34 14.17 10.62 2.38
CA VAL A 34 12.77 11.00 2.14
C VAL A 34 12.08 9.96 1.25
N GLU A 35 12.71 9.54 0.16
CA GLU A 35 12.18 8.51 -0.74
C GLU A 35 11.99 7.18 -0.01
N ALA A 36 12.98 6.73 0.76
CA ALA A 36 12.89 5.49 1.53
C ALA A 36 11.78 5.54 2.59
N VAL A 37 11.61 6.67 3.27
CA VAL A 37 10.54 6.85 4.25
C VAL A 37 9.18 6.84 3.57
N LYS A 38 9.01 7.53 2.44
CA LYS A 38 7.76 7.51 1.66
C LYS A 38 7.40 6.09 1.22
N GLN A 39 8.35 5.39 0.60
CA GLN A 39 8.15 4.00 0.16
C GLN A 39 7.76 3.09 1.32
N ARG A 40 8.40 3.25 2.49
CA ARG A 40 8.09 2.44 3.67
C ARG A 40 6.69 2.72 4.21
N ILE A 41 6.25 3.98 4.21
CA ILE A 41 4.89 4.36 4.62
C ILE A 41 3.87 3.76 3.67
N GLU A 42 4.01 3.99 2.35
CA GLU A 42 3.11 3.44 1.34
C GLU A 42 3.00 1.91 1.43
N GLN A 43 4.13 1.23 1.66
CA GLN A 43 4.13 -0.21 1.85
C GLN A 43 3.31 -0.64 3.08
N LYS A 44 3.47 0.06 4.22
CA LYS A 44 2.69 -0.25 5.44
C LYS A 44 1.20 -0.02 5.23
N GLU A 45 0.84 1.12 4.63
CA GLU A 45 -0.56 1.44 4.34
C GLU A 45 -1.19 0.40 3.41
N LYS A 46 -0.45 -0.07 2.39
CA LYS A 46 -0.90 -1.14 1.51
C LYS A 46 -1.06 -2.48 2.23
N GLU A 47 -0.14 -2.83 3.11
CA GLU A 47 -0.22 -4.04 3.95
C GLU A 47 -1.46 -4.00 4.86
N GLU A 48 -1.69 -2.87 5.54
CA GLU A 48 -2.87 -2.67 6.38
C GLU A 48 -4.17 -2.69 5.58
N LEU A 49 -4.21 -2.04 4.41
CA LEU A 49 -5.36 -2.04 3.53
C LEU A 49 -5.72 -3.45 3.07
N LYS A 50 -4.73 -4.23 2.64
CA LYS A 50 -4.94 -5.63 2.24
C LYS A 50 -5.53 -6.46 3.37
N LYS A 51 -5.02 -6.29 4.59
CA LYS A 51 -5.55 -7.00 5.76
C LYS A 51 -7.02 -6.64 6.02
N LYS A 52 -7.37 -5.35 5.97
CA LYS A 52 -8.76 -4.89 6.14
C LYS A 52 -9.68 -5.41 5.03
N LEU A 53 -9.20 -5.44 3.78
CA LEU A 53 -9.96 -6.01 2.66
C LEU A 53 -10.20 -7.49 2.87
N GLU A 54 -9.18 -8.26 3.23
CA GLU A 54 -9.30 -9.69 3.52
C GLU A 54 -10.34 -9.96 4.62
N GLU A 55 -10.24 -9.24 5.75
CA GLU A 55 -11.20 -9.33 6.85
C GLU A 55 -12.62 -8.97 6.39
N GLY A 56 -12.77 -7.89 5.61
CA GLY A 56 -14.06 -7.45 5.07
C GLY A 56 -14.70 -8.48 4.12
N TYR A 57 -13.92 -9.05 3.20
CA TYR A 57 -14.38 -10.10 2.29
C TYR A 57 -14.77 -11.37 3.04
N GLN A 58 -13.98 -11.78 4.04
CA GLN A 58 -14.31 -12.95 4.86
C GLN A 58 -15.59 -12.73 5.68
N ALA A 59 -15.77 -11.54 6.26
CA ALA A 59 -16.96 -11.19 7.02
C ALA A 59 -18.23 -11.14 6.15
N ALA A 60 -18.12 -10.60 4.93
CA ALA A 60 -19.23 -10.48 3.99
C ALA A 60 -19.50 -11.77 3.19
N ALA A 61 -18.62 -12.78 3.24
CA ALA A 61 -18.67 -13.96 2.37
C ALA A 61 -20.04 -14.65 2.34
N LYS A 62 -20.68 -14.82 3.50
CA LYS A 62 -21.99 -15.47 3.58
C LYS A 62 -23.09 -14.65 2.91
N GLU A 63 -23.11 -13.35 3.16
CA GLU A 63 -24.07 -12.41 2.55
C GLU A 63 -23.85 -12.33 1.04
N SER A 64 -22.60 -12.16 0.61
CA SER A 64 -22.24 -12.12 -0.81
C SER A 64 -22.67 -13.40 -1.54
N LEU A 65 -22.44 -14.58 -0.96
CA LEU A 65 -22.89 -15.85 -1.54
C LEU A 65 -24.42 -15.98 -1.60
N ALA A 66 -25.14 -15.43 -0.62
CA ALA A 66 -26.61 -15.43 -0.65
C ALA A 66 -27.12 -14.55 -1.79
N ILE A 67 -26.59 -13.34 -1.93
CA ILE A 67 -26.93 -12.42 -3.01
C ILE A 67 -26.58 -13.03 -4.37
N THR A 68 -25.38 -13.61 -4.54
CA THR A 68 -25.02 -14.26 -5.81
C THR A 68 -26.05 -15.33 -6.21
N LYS A 69 -26.48 -16.18 -5.28
CA LYS A 69 -27.50 -17.21 -5.56
C LYS A 69 -28.86 -16.62 -5.93
N GLU A 70 -29.25 -15.51 -5.30
CA GLU A 70 -30.52 -14.83 -5.62
C GLU A 70 -30.53 -14.29 -7.06
N PHE A 71 -29.37 -13.89 -7.59
CA PHE A 71 -29.24 -13.30 -8.91
C PHE A 71 -28.79 -14.29 -10.01
N GLU A 72 -28.49 -15.56 -9.69
CA GLU A 72 -28.07 -16.59 -10.66
C GLU A 72 -29.03 -16.73 -11.85
N VAL A 73 -30.34 -16.59 -11.61
CA VAL A 73 -31.35 -16.67 -12.68
C VAL A 73 -31.20 -15.51 -13.67
N ALA A 74 -31.01 -14.28 -13.16
CA ALA A 74 -30.84 -13.09 -13.98
C ALA A 74 -29.51 -13.10 -14.74
N ASP A 75 -28.45 -13.68 -14.15
CA ASP A 75 -27.14 -13.81 -14.81
C ASP A 75 -27.17 -14.73 -16.04
N LEU A 76 -28.10 -15.70 -16.06
CA LEU A 76 -28.26 -16.68 -17.14
C LEU A 76 -29.38 -16.29 -18.13
N GLU A 77 -30.12 -15.20 -17.89
CA GLU A 77 -31.13 -14.72 -18.84
C GLU A 77 -30.49 -14.36 -20.19
N GLY A 78 -31.01 -14.93 -21.28
CA GLY A 78 -30.54 -14.68 -22.65
C GLY A 78 -29.28 -15.43 -23.07
N TRP A 79 -28.72 -16.30 -22.22
CA TRP A 79 -27.57 -17.15 -22.59
C TRP A 79 -27.92 -18.23 -23.62
N ASP A 80 -29.17 -18.67 -23.68
CA ASP A 80 -29.65 -19.72 -24.57
C ASP A 80 -30.00 -19.20 -25.99
N GLU A 81 -29.88 -17.88 -26.24
CA GLU A 81 -30.30 -17.22 -27.49
C GLU A 81 -29.17 -17.05 -28.53
N TYR A 82 -27.99 -17.65 -28.32
CA TYR A 82 -26.80 -17.57 -29.20
C TYR A 82 -26.36 -18.95 -29.72
#